data_AF-A0A952NGU1-F1
#
_entry.id   AF-A0A952NGU1-F1
#
_cell.length_a   1.000
_cell.length_b   1.000
_cell.length_c   1.000
_cell.angle_alpha   90.00
_cell.angle_beta   90.00
_cell.angle_gamma   90.00
#
_symmetry.space_group_name_H-M   'P 1'
#
loop_
_entity.id
_entity.type
_entity.pdbx_description
1 polymer ?
#
loop_
_entity_poly.entity_id
_entity_poly.type
_entity_poly.pdbx_seq_one_letter_code
_entity_poly.pdbx_strand_id
1 'polypeptide(L)'
;MLKHFAQAALVTSALWLTACGSNTNGIVKDVAVRTYIDPTTQHTMVELKGELAGSLMFPNTGLSFYDPKNPSVPVGYLTLEYTLEGKNMLSITADVNAARLGGSLTDTKLPNGMNLPITGLTNLIALKALNANTRLYIGESANGKLMFGLAVAMKEFDGLAGSVPNSFLFARLPEATGVAGVGGLFTGNVSGTSGLGLFVQTELANPIGMSMKSVAAKTTGAPMSFKTNTWNKQDMWKAQYFFWSLGRRPLTLAK
;
A
#
# COMPACT_ATOMS: atom_id res chain seq x y z
N MET A 1 36.92 -40.71 42.22
CA MET A 1 35.70 -40.72 41.38
C MET A 1 35.59 -39.36 40.69
N LEU A 2 36.07 -39.26 39.46
CA LEU A 2 35.95 -38.07 38.60
C LEU A 2 35.07 -38.48 37.41
N LYS A 3 33.91 -37.85 37.22
CA LYS A 3 33.08 -38.01 36.02
C LYS A 3 32.93 -36.65 35.34
N HIS A 4 33.57 -36.55 34.16
CA HIS A 4 33.26 -35.81 32.94
C HIS A 4 32.06 -34.83 33.03
N PHE A 5 32.16 -33.50 32.88
CA PHE A 5 32.66 -32.64 31.78
C PHE A 5 32.16 -32.99 30.36
N ALA A 6 31.67 -31.96 29.65
CA ALA A 6 30.94 -31.94 28.37
C ALA A 6 29.42 -32.17 28.55
N GLN A 7 28.49 -31.33 28.09
CA GLN A 7 28.47 -30.40 26.95
C GLN A 7 27.60 -29.18 27.30
N ALA A 8 28.17 -27.98 27.16
CA ALA A 8 27.42 -26.72 27.11
C ALA A 8 27.99 -25.91 25.95
N ALA A 9 27.47 -26.14 24.74
CA ALA A 9 27.77 -25.34 23.55
C ALA A 9 26.74 -25.69 22.47
N LEU A 10 25.90 -24.73 22.08
CA LEU A 10 24.93 -24.69 20.95
C LEU A 10 23.71 -23.89 21.47
N VAL A 11 23.28 -22.72 20.99
CA VAL A 11 23.50 -21.97 19.75
C VAL A 11 23.28 -20.49 20.13
N THR A 12 24.35 -19.71 20.24
CA THR A 12 24.31 -18.24 20.25
C THR A 12 24.70 -17.75 18.86
N SER A 13 23.87 -18.05 17.86
CA SER A 13 23.92 -17.31 16.60
C SER A 13 23.16 -16.01 16.79
N ALA A 14 23.94 -15.00 17.16
CA ALA A 14 23.59 -13.59 17.08
C ALA A 14 22.84 -13.32 15.77
N LEU A 15 21.57 -12.90 15.91
CA LEU A 15 20.83 -12.22 14.87
C LEU A 15 21.49 -10.87 14.63
N TRP A 16 22.55 -10.88 13.82
CA TRP A 16 23.09 -9.68 13.18
C TRP A 16 22.09 -9.24 12.11
N LEU A 17 20.96 -8.67 12.54
CA LEU A 17 20.23 -7.71 11.72
C LEU A 17 21.02 -6.42 11.78
N THR A 18 22.13 -6.36 11.02
CA THR A 18 22.82 -5.12 10.71
C THR A 18 21.89 -4.28 9.84
N ALA A 19 20.98 -3.54 10.49
CA ALA A 19 20.36 -2.36 9.94
C ALA A 19 21.43 -1.25 9.91
N CYS A 20 22.37 -1.34 8.96
CA CYS A 20 23.30 -0.27 8.66
C CYS A 20 23.77 -0.37 7.20
N GLY A 21 23.26 0.53 6.36
CA GLY A 21 23.96 1.09 5.20
C GLY A 21 24.41 0.15 4.08
N SER A 22 23.49 -0.33 3.24
CA SER A 22 23.58 -0.32 1.77
C SER A 22 22.36 -1.04 1.18
N ASN A 23 21.69 -0.41 0.22
CA ASN A 23 20.37 -0.73 -0.34
C ASN A 23 20.24 -2.08 -1.08
N THR A 24 20.44 -3.23 -0.44
CA THR A 24 20.22 -4.55 -1.07
C THR A 24 19.64 -5.66 -0.18
N ASN A 25 19.54 -5.46 1.14
CA ASN A 25 19.17 -6.54 2.08
C ASN A 25 17.79 -6.33 2.74
N GLY A 26 16.82 -5.84 1.97
CA GLY A 26 15.43 -5.74 2.42
C GLY A 26 14.69 -7.07 2.32
N ILE A 27 13.64 -7.26 3.13
CA ILE A 27 12.74 -8.44 3.05
C ILE A 27 11.98 -8.48 1.71
N VAL A 28 11.89 -7.36 1.01
CA VAL A 28 11.31 -7.24 -0.32
C VAL A 28 12.43 -6.94 -1.29
N LYS A 29 12.62 -7.82 -2.29
CA LYS A 29 13.70 -7.74 -3.27
C LYS A 29 13.27 -7.01 -4.55
N ASP A 30 12.09 -7.33 -5.05
CA ASP A 30 11.54 -6.70 -6.24
C ASP A 30 10.03 -6.45 -6.09
N VAL A 31 9.53 -5.43 -6.76
CA VAL A 31 8.11 -5.06 -6.73
C VAL A 31 7.69 -4.52 -8.09
N ALA A 32 6.60 -5.09 -8.63
CA ALA A 32 5.94 -4.57 -9.80
C ALA A 32 4.50 -4.20 -9.45
N VAL A 33 4.05 -3.02 -9.89
CA VAL A 33 2.66 -2.58 -9.77
C VAL A 33 2.13 -2.21 -11.15
N ARG A 34 0.91 -2.64 -11.45
CA ARG A 34 0.20 -2.29 -12.67
C ARG A 34 -1.23 -1.92 -12.35
N THR A 35 -1.72 -0.86 -12.98
CA THR A 35 -3.15 -0.53 -12.99
C THR A 35 -3.71 -0.68 -14.40
N TYR A 36 -4.90 -1.26 -14.53
CA TYR A 36 -5.55 -1.42 -15.83
C TYR A 36 -7.08 -1.42 -15.67
N ILE A 37 -7.80 -1.27 -16.78
CA ILE A 37 -9.25 -1.41 -16.81
C ILE A 37 -9.57 -2.85 -17.23
N ASP A 38 -10.31 -3.57 -16.41
CA ASP A 38 -10.77 -4.91 -16.77
C ASP A 38 -11.77 -4.81 -17.94
N PRO A 39 -11.54 -5.52 -19.06
CA PRO A 39 -12.34 -5.34 -20.26
C PRO A 39 -13.79 -5.83 -20.09
N THR A 40 -14.03 -6.74 -19.15
CA THR A 40 -15.34 -7.37 -18.94
C THR A 40 -16.22 -6.51 -18.02
N THR A 41 -15.65 -6.08 -16.91
CA THR A 41 -16.35 -5.33 -15.86
C THR A 41 -16.23 -3.82 -16.03
N GLN A 42 -15.29 -3.34 -16.84
CA GLN A 42 -14.92 -1.92 -16.96
C GLN A 42 -14.45 -1.31 -15.62
N HIS A 43 -14.01 -2.14 -14.68
CA HIS A 43 -13.52 -1.70 -13.38
C HIS A 43 -12.02 -1.43 -13.41
N THR A 44 -11.58 -0.50 -12.55
CA THR A 44 -10.15 -0.24 -12.37
C THR A 44 -9.55 -1.29 -11.46
N MET A 45 -8.59 -2.04 -11.98
CA MET A 45 -7.85 -3.09 -11.29
C MET A 45 -6.45 -2.61 -10.94
N VAL A 46 -5.97 -3.02 -9.77
CA VAL A 46 -4.57 -2.87 -9.34
C VAL A 46 -4.00 -4.27 -9.13
N GLU A 47 -2.91 -4.56 -9.81
CA GLU A 47 -2.06 -5.72 -9.60
C GLU A 47 -0.77 -5.28 -8.92
N LEU A 48 -0.43 -5.90 -7.79
CA LEU A 48 0.85 -5.74 -7.12
C LEU A 48 1.50 -7.11 -7.01
N LYS A 49 2.74 -7.22 -7.46
CA LYS A 49 3.59 -8.40 -7.31
C LYS A 49 4.84 -8.01 -6.53
N GLY A 50 5.23 -8.81 -5.55
CA GLY A 50 6.44 -8.63 -4.77
C GLY A 50 7.25 -9.92 -4.68
N GLU A 51 8.53 -9.86 -4.98
CA GLU A 51 9.50 -10.92 -4.68
C GLU A 51 10.01 -10.70 -3.24
N LEU A 52 9.77 -11.67 -2.36
CA LEU A 52 10.24 -11.63 -0.99
C LEU A 52 11.64 -12.26 -0.89
N ALA A 53 12.55 -11.59 -0.19
CA ALA A 53 13.89 -12.04 0.07
C ALA A 53 13.95 -13.05 1.24
N GLY A 54 15.00 -13.87 1.24
CA GLY A 54 15.30 -14.82 2.30
C GLY A 54 15.14 -16.28 1.88
N SER A 55 15.72 -17.18 2.67
CA SER A 55 15.67 -18.63 2.46
C SER A 55 14.41 -19.30 3.04
N LEU A 56 13.44 -18.50 3.48
CA LEU A 56 12.19 -19.00 4.04
C LEU A 56 11.32 -19.51 2.91
N MET A 57 10.77 -20.71 3.02
CA MET A 57 9.76 -21.21 2.09
C MET A 57 8.38 -20.93 2.69
N PHE A 58 7.62 -20.03 2.08
CA PHE A 58 6.25 -19.79 2.53
C PHE A 58 5.29 -20.85 1.98
N PRO A 59 4.26 -21.23 2.75
CA PRO A 59 3.21 -22.10 2.23
C PRO A 59 2.47 -21.41 1.09
N ASN A 60 2.10 -22.19 0.08
CA ASN A 60 1.22 -21.70 -0.97
C ASN A 60 -0.16 -21.41 -0.35
N THR A 61 -0.58 -20.15 -0.38
CA THR A 61 -1.86 -19.72 0.20
C THR A 61 -2.55 -18.70 -0.67
N GLY A 62 -3.88 -18.72 -0.60
CA GLY A 62 -4.77 -17.85 -1.35
C GLY A 62 -5.79 -17.22 -0.41
N LEU A 63 -5.94 -15.89 -0.44
CA LEU A 63 -6.89 -15.15 0.39
C LEU A 63 -7.74 -14.23 -0.47
N SER A 64 -9.06 -14.30 -0.27
CA SER A 64 -10.02 -13.45 -0.97
C SER A 64 -10.44 -12.26 -0.10
N PHE A 65 -10.60 -11.11 -0.76
CA PHE A 65 -11.20 -9.90 -0.20
C PHE A 65 -12.57 -9.69 -0.81
N TYR A 66 -13.53 -9.23 0.00
CA TYR A 66 -14.92 -9.06 -0.41
C TYR A 66 -15.37 -7.62 -0.23
N ASP A 67 -16.38 -7.23 -1.01
CA ASP A 67 -17.00 -5.91 -0.91
C ASP A 67 -17.61 -5.75 0.50
N PRO A 68 -17.22 -4.70 1.26
CA PRO A 68 -17.78 -4.43 2.59
C PRO A 68 -19.30 -4.23 2.60
N LYS A 69 -19.87 -3.71 1.49
CA LYS A 69 -21.31 -3.52 1.34
C LYS A 69 -22.01 -4.78 0.87
N ASN A 70 -21.30 -5.67 0.18
CA ASN A 70 -21.84 -6.92 -0.35
C ASN A 70 -20.83 -8.08 -0.21
N PRO A 71 -20.83 -8.78 0.94
CA PRO A 71 -19.87 -9.85 1.21
C PRO A 71 -19.87 -11.03 0.25
N SER A 72 -20.87 -11.14 -0.64
CA SER A 72 -20.92 -12.18 -1.69
C SER A 72 -20.09 -11.84 -2.92
N VAL A 73 -19.56 -10.62 -2.99
CA VAL A 73 -18.85 -10.09 -4.15
C VAL A 73 -17.35 -10.03 -3.87
N PRO A 74 -16.51 -10.82 -4.57
CA PRO A 74 -15.06 -10.70 -4.44
C PRO A 74 -14.58 -9.39 -5.09
N VAL A 75 -13.70 -8.69 -4.39
CA VAL A 75 -13.05 -7.45 -4.85
C VAL A 75 -11.55 -7.57 -4.91
N GLY A 76 -10.97 -8.66 -4.43
CA GLY A 76 -9.56 -8.92 -4.63
C GLY A 76 -9.15 -10.32 -4.21
N TYR A 77 -7.97 -10.72 -4.65
CA TYR A 77 -7.40 -12.01 -4.36
C TYR A 77 -5.88 -11.91 -4.21
N LEU A 78 -5.40 -12.39 -3.07
CA LEU A 78 -3.99 -12.48 -2.72
C LEU A 78 -3.53 -13.92 -2.90
N THR A 79 -2.37 -14.10 -3.52
CA THR A 79 -1.59 -15.34 -3.46
C THR A 79 -0.22 -15.08 -2.86
N LEU A 80 0.25 -16.07 -2.11
CA LEU A 80 1.65 -16.22 -1.73
C LEU A 80 2.08 -17.59 -2.22
N GLU A 81 3.12 -17.63 -3.05
CA GLU A 81 3.55 -18.83 -3.75
C GLU A 81 5.07 -18.98 -3.68
N TYR A 82 5.54 -20.22 -3.51
CA TYR A 82 6.94 -20.57 -3.71
C TYR A 82 7.15 -21.11 -5.14
N THR A 83 7.93 -20.41 -5.94
CA THR A 83 8.14 -20.74 -7.36
C THR A 83 9.17 -21.86 -7.53
N LEU A 84 9.17 -22.50 -8.70
CA LEU A 84 10.18 -23.51 -9.07
C LEU A 84 11.61 -22.92 -9.15
N GLU A 85 11.74 -21.61 -9.28
CA GLU A 85 13.02 -20.88 -9.21
C GLU A 85 13.51 -20.65 -7.77
N GLY A 86 12.78 -21.16 -6.77
CA GLY A 86 13.10 -21.01 -5.36
C GLY A 86 12.81 -19.61 -4.79
N LYS A 87 11.86 -18.88 -5.39
CA LYS A 87 11.48 -17.53 -4.98
C LYS A 87 10.13 -17.52 -4.28
N ASN A 88 9.98 -16.64 -3.30
CA ASN A 88 8.68 -16.36 -2.69
C ASN A 88 8.02 -15.19 -3.43
N MET A 89 6.87 -15.44 -4.03
CA MET A 89 6.12 -14.46 -4.79
C MET A 89 4.81 -14.13 -4.08
N LEU A 90 4.65 -12.86 -3.75
CA LEU A 90 3.41 -12.28 -3.23
C LEU A 90 2.68 -11.60 -4.38
N SER A 91 1.44 -11.96 -4.68
CA SER A 91 0.66 -11.32 -5.75
C SER A 91 -0.73 -10.97 -5.27
N ILE A 92 -1.18 -9.74 -5.49
CA ILE A 92 -2.54 -9.31 -5.18
C ILE A 92 -3.12 -8.61 -6.39
N THR A 93 -4.34 -9.01 -6.75
CA THR A 93 -5.18 -8.32 -7.71
C THR A 93 -6.39 -7.79 -6.99
N ALA A 94 -6.68 -6.49 -7.10
CA ALA A 94 -7.81 -5.86 -6.45
C ALA A 94 -8.56 -4.91 -7.39
N ASP A 95 -9.89 -4.97 -7.34
CA ASP A 95 -10.82 -4.01 -7.90
C ASP A 95 -10.90 -2.80 -6.96
N VAL A 96 -10.38 -1.67 -7.41
CA VAL A 96 -10.29 -0.43 -6.63
C VAL A 96 -11.39 0.57 -6.98
N ASN A 97 -12.46 0.12 -7.62
CA ASN A 97 -13.54 1.01 -8.04
C ASN A 97 -14.23 1.66 -6.81
N ALA A 98 -14.19 3.00 -6.76
CA ALA A 98 -14.71 3.84 -5.67
C ALA A 98 -16.13 3.50 -5.25
N ALA A 99 -16.99 3.16 -6.21
CA ALA A 99 -18.40 2.88 -5.97
C ALA A 99 -18.60 1.66 -5.06
N ARG A 100 -17.70 0.66 -5.17
CA ARG A 100 -17.72 -0.59 -4.40
C ARG A 100 -17.08 -0.42 -3.04
N LEU A 101 -15.93 0.27 -2.97
CA LEU A 101 -15.13 0.30 -1.74
C LEU A 101 -15.83 0.97 -0.55
N GLY A 102 -16.81 1.86 -0.79
CA GLY A 102 -17.64 2.43 0.28
C GLY A 102 -16.89 3.39 1.20
N GLY A 103 -17.55 4.48 1.57
CA GLY A 103 -16.91 5.50 2.42
C GLY A 103 -16.49 4.95 3.79
N SER A 104 -15.22 5.21 4.13
CA SER A 104 -14.58 5.14 5.44
C SER A 104 -14.67 3.79 6.17
N LEU A 105 -13.67 2.92 5.96
CA LEU A 105 -13.45 1.76 6.81
C LEU A 105 -12.52 2.13 7.96
N THR A 106 -13.04 2.00 9.17
CA THR A 106 -12.57 2.53 10.46
C THR A 106 -11.31 1.87 11.02
N ASP A 107 -10.59 1.06 10.23
CA ASP A 107 -9.46 0.27 10.69
C ASP A 107 -8.19 0.58 9.90
N THR A 108 -7.64 1.76 10.18
CA THR A 108 -6.45 2.32 9.52
C THR A 108 -5.13 1.82 10.13
N LYS A 109 -5.19 0.71 10.89
CA LYS A 109 -4.04 0.14 11.60
C LYS A 109 -3.60 -1.15 10.97
N LEU A 110 -2.33 -1.51 11.19
CA LEU A 110 -1.81 -2.84 10.92
C LEU A 110 -2.55 -3.90 11.76
N PRO A 111 -2.48 -5.19 11.38
CA PRO A 111 -3.12 -6.27 12.13
C PRO A 111 -2.69 -6.39 13.60
N ASN A 112 -1.48 -5.93 13.94
CA ASN A 112 -0.99 -5.84 15.32
C ASN A 112 -1.44 -4.57 16.08
N GLY A 113 -2.28 -3.72 15.47
CA GLY A 113 -2.82 -2.51 16.10
C GLY A 113 -1.90 -1.28 16.01
N MET A 114 -0.74 -1.39 15.37
CA MET A 114 0.16 -0.26 15.13
C MET A 114 -0.27 0.56 13.90
N ASN A 115 0.25 1.78 13.79
CA ASN A 115 -0.04 2.64 12.64
C ASN A 115 0.62 2.10 11.36
N LEU A 116 0.08 2.49 10.20
CA LEU A 116 0.71 2.18 8.91
C LEU A 116 2.09 2.86 8.78
N PRO A 117 3.03 2.25 8.04
CA PRO A 117 4.35 2.83 7.75
C PRO A 117 4.32 3.97 6.73
N ILE A 118 3.14 4.47 6.40
CA ILE A 118 2.92 5.60 5.48
C ILE A 118 1.98 6.59 6.15
N THR A 119 2.35 7.87 6.09
CA THR A 119 1.58 9.01 6.61
C THR A 119 1.01 9.85 5.47
N GLY A 120 0.08 10.76 5.79
CA GLY A 120 -0.46 11.73 4.83
C GLY A 120 -1.46 11.15 3.84
N LEU A 121 -2.16 10.08 4.25
CA LEU A 121 -3.21 9.45 3.46
C LEU A 121 -4.58 10.04 3.80
N THR A 122 -5.33 10.37 2.76
CA THR A 122 -6.76 10.70 2.81
C THR A 122 -7.57 9.54 2.23
N ASN A 123 -8.85 9.44 2.59
CA ASN A 123 -9.76 8.42 2.05
C ASN A 123 -9.21 6.99 2.15
N LEU A 124 -8.53 6.67 3.27
CA LEU A 124 -7.97 5.35 3.52
C LEU A 124 -9.07 4.34 3.83
N ILE A 125 -9.01 3.20 3.13
CA ILE A 125 -9.91 2.07 3.21
C ILE A 125 -9.06 0.84 3.51
N ALA A 126 -9.48 0.03 4.49
CA ALA A 126 -8.84 -1.23 4.84
C ALA A 126 -9.84 -2.39 4.68
N LEU A 127 -9.55 -3.30 3.76
CA LEU A 127 -10.33 -4.51 3.50
C LEU A 127 -9.68 -5.69 4.23
N LYS A 128 -10.43 -6.35 5.11
CA LYS A 128 -9.97 -7.57 5.77
C LYS A 128 -10.19 -8.78 4.86
N ALA A 129 -9.19 -9.63 4.74
CA ALA A 129 -9.31 -10.91 4.05
C ALA A 129 -10.25 -11.85 4.80
N LEU A 130 -10.95 -12.73 4.07
CA LEU A 130 -11.84 -13.71 4.69
C LEU A 130 -11.05 -14.66 5.59
N ASN A 131 -11.53 -14.86 6.83
CA ASN A 131 -10.94 -15.78 7.82
C ASN A 131 -9.46 -15.54 8.16
N ALA A 132 -8.90 -14.37 7.85
CA ALA A 132 -7.52 -14.02 8.14
C ALA A 132 -7.42 -12.61 8.69
N ASN A 133 -6.36 -12.31 9.44
CA ASN A 133 -6.05 -10.95 9.89
C ASN A 133 -5.32 -10.12 8.84
N THR A 134 -5.09 -10.68 7.66
CA THR A 134 -4.54 -10.00 6.50
C THR A 134 -5.44 -8.86 6.04
N ARG A 135 -4.84 -7.74 5.67
CA ARG A 135 -5.55 -6.52 5.26
C ARG A 135 -4.97 -5.93 3.99
N LEU A 136 -5.85 -5.53 3.10
CA LEU A 136 -5.55 -4.72 1.92
C LEU A 136 -5.92 -3.26 2.21
N TYR A 137 -5.03 -2.34 1.90
CA TYR A 137 -5.19 -0.91 2.15
C TYR A 137 -5.18 -0.15 0.84
N ILE A 138 -6.14 0.75 0.69
CA ILE A 138 -6.26 1.63 -0.47
C ILE A 138 -6.50 3.03 0.09
N GLY A 139 -5.64 3.98 -0.25
CA GLY A 139 -5.80 5.36 0.18
C GLY A 139 -5.25 6.34 -0.83
N GLU A 140 -5.59 7.60 -0.69
CA GLU A 140 -5.09 8.68 -1.54
C GLU A 140 -3.97 9.42 -0.82
N SER A 141 -2.87 9.67 -1.52
CA SER A 141 -1.79 10.53 -1.04
C SER A 141 -2.14 11.99 -1.32
N ALA A 142 -1.56 12.91 -0.54
CA ALA A 142 -1.73 14.36 -0.70
C ALA A 142 -1.46 14.89 -2.13
N ASN A 143 -0.66 14.16 -2.91
CA ASN A 143 -0.32 14.50 -4.29
C ASN A 143 -1.26 13.89 -5.34
N GLY A 144 -2.41 13.36 -4.93
CA GLY A 144 -3.39 12.71 -5.82
C GLY A 144 -2.95 11.32 -6.32
N LYS A 145 -1.85 10.77 -5.82
CA LYS A 145 -1.42 9.39 -6.10
C LYS A 145 -2.18 8.39 -5.24
N LEU A 146 -2.36 7.17 -5.72
CA LEU A 146 -2.91 6.09 -4.91
C LEU A 146 -1.81 5.47 -4.06
N MET A 147 -2.11 5.20 -2.79
CA MET A 147 -1.38 4.25 -1.97
C MET A 147 -2.12 2.92 -2.01
N PHE A 148 -1.43 1.88 -2.45
CA PHE A 148 -1.89 0.51 -2.41
C PHE A 148 -1.00 -0.29 -1.50
N GLY A 149 -1.57 -0.89 -0.46
CA GLY A 149 -0.83 -1.55 0.60
C GLY A 149 -1.42 -2.87 1.00
N LEU A 150 -0.58 -3.76 1.48
CA LEU A 150 -0.95 -5.08 1.94
C LEU A 150 -0.21 -5.39 3.23
N ALA A 151 -0.93 -5.86 4.25
CA ALA A 151 -0.35 -6.45 5.44
C ALA A 151 -0.82 -7.90 5.54
N VAL A 152 0.09 -8.83 5.27
CA VAL A 152 -0.17 -10.27 5.31
C VAL A 152 0.16 -10.77 6.71
N ALA A 153 -0.85 -11.11 7.48
CA ALA A 153 -0.67 -11.68 8.81
C ALA A 153 -0.61 -13.21 8.70
N MET A 154 0.44 -13.81 9.23
CA MET A 154 0.74 -15.24 9.12
C MET A 154 1.20 -15.77 10.47
N LYS A 155 0.65 -16.92 10.90
CA LYS A 155 0.94 -17.49 12.23
C LYS A 155 2.39 -17.95 12.35
N GLU A 156 3.03 -18.28 11.25
CA GLU A 156 4.45 -18.64 11.16
C GLU A 156 5.36 -17.51 11.67
N PHE A 157 4.91 -16.25 11.58
CA PHE A 157 5.61 -15.09 12.13
C PHE A 157 5.35 -14.87 13.63
N ASP A 158 4.40 -15.58 14.25
CA ASP A 158 4.15 -15.42 15.69
C ASP A 158 5.36 -15.89 16.53
N GLY A 159 6.15 -16.85 16.03
CA GLY A 159 7.40 -17.25 16.67
C GLY A 159 8.43 -16.11 16.76
N LEU A 160 8.44 -15.21 15.77
CA LEU A 160 9.29 -14.02 15.80
C LEU A 160 8.84 -13.02 16.87
N ALA A 161 7.55 -12.93 17.18
CA ALA A 161 7.04 -12.08 18.25
C ALA A 161 7.57 -12.48 19.64
N GLY A 162 7.92 -13.76 19.83
CA GLY A 162 8.57 -14.23 21.06
C GLY A 162 10.00 -13.70 21.24
N SER A 163 10.69 -13.35 20.15
CA SER A 163 12.07 -12.83 20.18
C SER A 163 12.13 -11.31 20.01
N VAL A 164 11.25 -10.74 19.18
CA VAL A 164 11.15 -9.30 18.91
C VAL A 164 9.67 -8.90 18.96
N PRO A 165 9.10 -8.72 20.17
CA PRO A 165 7.69 -8.37 20.32
C PRO A 165 7.40 -6.95 19.84
N ASN A 166 6.21 -6.75 19.25
CA ASN A 166 5.72 -5.44 18.77
C ASN A 166 6.70 -4.68 17.86
N SER A 167 7.45 -5.41 17.04
CA SER A 167 8.41 -4.84 16.11
C SER A 167 7.70 -4.16 14.93
N PHE A 168 8.32 -3.08 14.45
CA PHE A 168 7.92 -2.32 13.28
C PHE A 168 9.14 -2.06 12.40
N LEU A 169 9.49 -3.04 11.56
CA LEU A 169 10.70 -2.96 10.76
C LEU A 169 10.31 -2.81 9.30
N PHE A 170 10.10 -1.56 8.90
CA PHE A 170 9.81 -1.17 7.52
C PHE A 170 10.96 -0.37 6.94
N ALA A 171 11.40 -0.78 5.76
CA ALA A 171 12.42 -0.08 4.98
C ALA A 171 11.83 0.40 3.66
N ARG A 172 12.41 1.48 3.10
CA ARG A 172 12.08 1.92 1.75
C ARG A 172 12.43 0.81 0.76
N LEU A 173 11.59 0.62 -0.26
CA LEU A 173 11.90 -0.27 -1.38
C LEU A 173 13.16 0.22 -2.11
N PRO A 174 13.99 -0.69 -2.65
CA PRO A 174 15.15 -0.30 -3.45
C PRO A 174 14.74 0.55 -4.65
N GLU A 175 15.53 1.56 -5.01
CA GLU A 175 15.25 2.41 -6.18
C GLU A 175 15.17 1.60 -7.48
N ALA A 176 15.88 0.47 -7.55
CA ALA A 176 15.88 -0.45 -8.68
C ALA A 176 14.50 -1.04 -9.01
N THR A 177 13.54 -1.05 -8.06
CA THR A 177 12.16 -1.51 -8.33
C THR A 177 11.38 -0.53 -9.20
N GLY A 178 11.82 0.74 -9.28
CA GLY A 178 11.08 1.81 -9.96
C GLY A 178 9.75 2.19 -9.28
N VAL A 179 9.44 1.61 -8.11
CA VAL A 179 8.19 1.82 -7.37
C VAL A 179 8.50 2.44 -6.02
N ALA A 180 7.95 3.64 -5.78
CA ALA A 180 8.07 4.29 -4.47
C ALA A 180 7.21 3.54 -3.44
N GLY A 181 7.82 3.08 -2.36
CA GLY A 181 7.11 2.35 -1.33
C GLY A 181 7.97 1.93 -0.15
N VAL A 182 7.36 1.18 0.76
CA VAL A 182 8.00 0.57 1.93
C VAL A 182 7.60 -0.89 2.05
N GLY A 183 8.55 -1.73 2.43
CA GLY A 183 8.35 -3.16 2.68
C GLY A 183 8.99 -3.55 4.00
N GLY A 184 8.40 -4.50 4.70
CA GLY A 184 8.88 -4.82 6.04
C GLY A 184 8.13 -5.93 6.74
N LEU A 185 8.47 -6.09 8.02
CA LEU A 185 7.81 -7.00 8.94
C LEU A 185 7.25 -6.27 10.15
N PHE A 186 6.16 -6.81 10.66
CA PHE A 186 5.52 -6.36 11.88
C PHE A 186 5.26 -7.58 12.77
N THR A 187 5.42 -7.43 14.07
CA THR A 187 5.07 -8.48 15.03
C THR A 187 4.04 -7.96 16.03
N GLY A 188 3.21 -8.84 16.56
CA GLY A 188 2.19 -8.50 17.55
C GLY A 188 2.11 -9.53 18.66
N ASN A 189 1.51 -9.13 19.78
CA ASN A 189 1.37 -9.98 20.97
C ASN A 189 0.20 -10.96 20.90
N VAL A 190 -0.57 -10.94 19.82
CA VAL A 190 -1.73 -11.83 19.59
C VAL A 190 -1.42 -12.76 18.42
N SER A 191 -1.79 -14.03 18.53
CA SER A 191 -1.55 -14.98 17.44
C SER A 191 -2.24 -14.54 16.13
N GLY A 192 -1.51 -14.68 15.03
CA GLY A 192 -1.95 -14.25 13.71
C GLY A 192 -2.00 -12.74 13.56
N THR A 193 -1.22 -11.99 14.35
CA THR A 193 -1.05 -10.54 14.17
C THR A 193 0.38 -10.13 13.82
N SER A 194 1.25 -11.11 13.58
CA SER A 194 2.58 -10.90 13.03
C SER A 194 2.61 -11.22 11.54
N GLY A 195 3.53 -10.62 10.78
CA GLY A 195 3.68 -10.90 9.37
C GLY A 195 4.46 -9.86 8.58
N LEU A 196 4.11 -9.74 7.30
CA LEU A 196 4.81 -8.92 6.31
C LEU A 196 3.91 -7.81 5.78
N GLY A 197 4.48 -6.62 5.58
CA GLY A 197 3.78 -5.50 4.97
C GLY A 197 4.51 -5.02 3.72
N LEU A 198 3.74 -4.67 2.70
CA LEU A 198 4.20 -4.05 1.46
C LEU A 198 3.25 -2.92 1.09
N PHE A 199 3.76 -1.71 0.98
CA PHE A 199 2.97 -0.52 0.69
C PHE A 199 3.64 0.29 -0.41
N VAL A 200 2.92 0.54 -1.49
CA VAL A 200 3.44 1.23 -2.67
C VAL A 200 2.58 2.43 -3.05
N GLN A 201 3.22 3.41 -3.67
CA GLN A 201 2.53 4.45 -4.41
C GLN A 201 2.40 4.04 -5.86
N THR A 202 1.20 4.17 -6.40
CA THR A 202 0.92 3.98 -7.81
C THR A 202 0.08 5.13 -8.33
N GLU A 203 0.21 5.40 -9.62
CA GLU A 203 -0.72 6.25 -10.33
C GLU A 203 -1.84 5.36 -10.87
N LEU A 204 -3.04 5.89 -10.92
CA LEU A 204 -4.16 5.21 -11.54
C LEU A 204 -4.22 5.62 -13.01
N ALA A 205 -4.57 4.68 -13.88
CA ALA A 205 -4.93 5.01 -15.25
C ALA A 205 -6.10 6.01 -15.34
N ASN A 206 -7.02 6.01 -14.36
CA ASN A 206 -8.13 6.96 -14.22
C ASN A 206 -8.33 7.36 -12.75
N PRO A 207 -8.70 8.62 -12.43
CA PRO A 207 -9.02 9.01 -11.06
C PRO A 207 -10.09 8.10 -10.47
N ILE A 208 -9.84 7.52 -9.29
CA ILE A 208 -10.92 6.86 -8.55
C ILE A 208 -11.94 7.95 -8.28
N GLY A 209 -13.19 7.73 -8.69
CA GLY A 209 -14.31 8.61 -8.40
C GLY A 209 -14.68 8.64 -6.91
N MET A 210 -13.68 8.66 -6.01
CA MET A 210 -13.89 9.06 -4.63
C MET A 210 -14.31 10.53 -4.74
N SER A 211 -15.60 10.77 -4.54
CA SER A 211 -16.08 12.13 -4.36
C SER A 211 -15.21 12.72 -3.26
N MET A 212 -14.30 13.61 -3.65
CA MET A 212 -13.82 14.63 -2.75
C MET A 212 -15.10 15.30 -2.27
N LYS A 213 -15.62 14.89 -1.11
CA LYS A 213 -16.35 15.80 -0.26
C LYS A 213 -15.31 16.88 0.00
N SER A 214 -15.34 17.91 -0.84
CA SER A 214 -14.70 19.17 -0.55
C SER A 214 -15.16 19.49 0.86
N VAL A 215 -14.22 19.35 1.80
CA VAL A 215 -14.40 19.92 3.12
C VAL A 215 -14.57 21.38 2.81
N ALA A 216 -15.81 21.85 2.83
CA ALA A 216 -16.12 23.26 2.73
C ALA A 216 -15.29 23.90 3.83
N ALA A 217 -14.20 24.57 3.45
CA ALA A 217 -13.43 25.38 4.35
C ALA A 217 -14.45 26.34 4.95
N LYS A 218 -14.74 26.14 6.24
CA LYS A 218 -15.57 27.05 7.02
C LYS A 218 -14.76 28.33 7.13
N THR A 219 -14.88 29.19 6.12
CA THR A 219 -14.37 30.57 6.15
C THR A 219 -15.22 31.33 7.17
N THR A 220 -14.85 31.21 8.44
CA THR A 220 -15.11 32.28 9.40
C THR A 220 -14.29 33.49 8.97
N GLY A 221 -14.88 34.30 8.11
CA GLY A 221 -14.29 35.52 7.55
C GLY A 221 -15.08 35.95 6.33
N ALA A 222 -15.92 36.97 6.51
CA ALA A 222 -16.76 37.72 5.56
C ALA A 222 -16.88 37.20 4.10
N PRO A 223 -18.11 36.95 3.58
CA PRO A 223 -18.27 36.55 2.18
C PRO A 223 -17.90 37.71 1.25
N MET A 224 -16.78 37.57 0.53
CA MET A 224 -16.58 38.32 -0.70
C MET A 224 -17.54 37.77 -1.77
N SER A 225 -18.64 38.50 -1.95
CA SER A 225 -19.60 38.31 -3.04
C SER A 225 -18.92 38.60 -4.38
N PHE A 226 -18.71 37.59 -5.20
CA PHE A 226 -18.50 37.77 -6.63
C PHE A 226 -19.87 37.75 -7.31
N LYS A 227 -20.34 38.92 -7.77
CA LYS A 227 -21.48 38.99 -8.68
C LYS A 227 -21.09 38.29 -9.98
N THR A 228 -21.62 37.09 -10.18
CA THR A 228 -21.55 36.39 -11.47
C THR A 228 -22.48 37.11 -12.45
N ASN A 229 -21.95 38.02 -13.26
CA ASN A 229 -22.65 38.42 -14.47
C ASN A 229 -22.61 37.24 -15.44
N THR A 230 -23.76 36.85 -15.95
CA THR A 230 -23.96 35.80 -16.95
C THR A 230 -23.08 36.10 -18.17
N TRP A 231 -22.06 35.28 -18.41
CA TRP A 231 -21.13 35.48 -19.51
C TRP A 231 -21.78 35.11 -20.84
N ASN A 232 -21.85 36.08 -21.74
CA ASN A 232 -22.44 35.91 -23.05
C ASN A 232 -21.48 35.09 -23.94
N LYS A 233 -22.01 34.25 -24.85
CA LYS A 233 -21.21 33.33 -25.69
C LYS A 233 -20.09 34.02 -26.48
N GLN A 234 -20.21 35.33 -26.70
CA GLN A 234 -19.21 36.15 -27.40
C GLN A 234 -17.94 36.44 -26.60
N ASP A 235 -17.87 36.16 -25.30
CA ASP A 235 -16.65 36.36 -24.49
C ASP A 235 -15.88 35.06 -24.21
N MET A 236 -16.45 33.90 -24.56
CA MET A 236 -15.79 32.59 -24.36
C MET A 236 -14.53 32.41 -25.22
N TRP A 237 -14.46 33.04 -26.40
CA TRP A 237 -13.30 32.92 -27.27
C TRP A 237 -12.06 33.62 -26.68
N LYS A 238 -12.24 34.68 -25.88
CA LYS A 238 -11.14 35.39 -25.22
C LYS A 238 -10.49 34.52 -24.13
N ALA A 239 -11.30 33.75 -23.40
CA ALA A 239 -10.81 32.78 -22.43
C ALA A 239 -10.06 31.62 -23.13
N GLN A 240 -10.59 31.10 -24.24
CA GLN A 240 -9.88 30.09 -25.04
C GLN A 240 -8.54 30.61 -25.61
N TYR A 241 -8.49 31.86 -26.08
CA TYR A 241 -7.26 32.47 -26.58
C TYR A 241 -6.20 32.65 -25.48
N PHE A 242 -6.63 32.98 -24.26
CA PHE A 242 -5.74 33.08 -23.11
C PHE A 242 -5.07 31.74 -22.80
N PHE A 243 -5.84 30.65 -22.73
CA PHE A 243 -5.29 29.31 -22.50
C PHE A 243 -4.44 28.80 -23.68
N TRP A 244 -4.82 29.13 -24.92
CA TRP A 244 -4.00 28.83 -26.11
C TRP A 244 -2.65 29.56 -26.08
N SER A 245 -2.60 30.80 -25.60
CA SER A 245 -1.37 31.60 -25.51
C SER A 245 -0.40 31.13 -24.41
N LEU A 246 -0.89 30.44 -23.38
CA LEU A 246 -0.07 29.88 -22.31
C LEU A 246 0.73 28.64 -22.77
N GLY A 247 0.23 27.91 -23.78
CA GLY A 247 0.89 26.72 -24.34
C GLY A 247 2.01 27.00 -25.35
N ARG A 248 2.27 28.27 -25.72
CA ARG A 248 3.26 28.65 -26.75
C ARG A 248 4.34 29.63 -26.29
N ARG A 249 4.54 29.82 -24.98
CA ARG A 249 5.70 30.61 -24.52
C ARG A 249 6.97 29.74 -24.61
N PRO A 250 7.97 30.11 -25.42
CA PRO A 250 9.25 29.40 -25.41
C PRO A 250 9.93 29.56 -24.06
N LEU A 251 10.42 28.45 -23.51
CA LEU A 251 11.33 28.42 -22.36
C LEU A 251 12.66 29.04 -22.80
N THR A 252 12.80 30.36 -22.66
CA THR A 252 14.09 31.02 -22.75
C THR A 252 14.40 31.78 -21.46
N LEU A 253 15.39 31.23 -20.76
CA LEU A 253 16.40 31.88 -19.92
C LEU A 253 15.90 32.55 -18.63
N ALA A 254 15.95 31.77 -17.54
CA ALA A 254 16.30 32.31 -16.24
C ALA A 254 17.81 32.60 -16.23
N LYS A 255 18.16 33.86 -15.99
CA LYS A 255 19.47 34.30 -15.52
C LYS A 255 19.40 34.45 -14.01
#